data_AF-A0AAV5QV69-F1
#
_entry.id   AF-A0AAV5QV69-F1
#
_cell.length_a   1.000
_cell.length_b   1.000
_cell.length_c   1.000
_cell.angle_alpha   90.00
_cell.angle_beta   90.00
_cell.angle_gamma   90.00
#
_symmetry.space_group_name_H-M   'P 1'
#
loop_
_entity.id
_entity.type
_entity.pdbx_description
1 polymer ?
#
loop_
_entity_poly.entity_id
_entity_poly.type
_entity_poly.pdbx_seq_one_letter_code
_entity_poly.pdbx_strand_id
1 'polypeptide(L)'
;MSSLPLDNNDIDLPELEELEFDDDDNDNEVMIPCSTPLPPHLSSIVVPSFYKYPKIYVPPLNFSVVEDGIYRSGHPIKINFDFLARLNLQTIIYLGDKEDQCDYYRWLKNQNIKFHYIKTESSSEPFVMNNPDSIVKALNLIVDKKNFPILVHSNKGKHRVGVLVGIMRKILQGWSLSGIFDEYVKFAGGKGEADLEFMELFNPQLQLNLQHKPEFVRID
;
A
#
# COMPACT_ATOMS: atom_id res chain seq x y z
N MET A 1 55.62 30.49 -41.26
CA MET A 1 55.31 29.23 -40.55
C MET A 1 54.77 29.63 -39.19
N SER A 2 53.49 30.01 -39.11
CA SER A 2 52.32 29.11 -38.97
C SER A 2 52.16 28.61 -37.52
N SER A 3 51.78 29.52 -36.63
CA SER A 3 51.17 29.20 -35.35
C SER A 3 49.66 29.06 -35.55
N LEU A 4 49.17 27.82 -35.56
CA LEU A 4 47.76 27.48 -35.52
C LEU A 4 47.22 27.77 -34.10
N PRO A 5 46.10 28.49 -33.94
CA PRO A 5 45.33 28.44 -32.71
C PRO A 5 44.54 27.14 -32.66
N LEU A 6 44.65 26.42 -31.53
CA LEU A 6 43.75 25.32 -31.18
C LEU A 6 42.38 25.92 -30.87
N ASP A 7 41.39 25.50 -31.63
CA ASP A 7 39.98 25.82 -31.47
C ASP A 7 39.43 25.06 -30.24
N ASN A 8 39.11 25.79 -29.18
CA ASN A 8 38.32 25.28 -28.06
C ASN A 8 36.87 25.17 -28.54
N ASN A 9 36.50 24.02 -29.07
CA ASN A 9 35.08 23.67 -29.18
C ASN A 9 34.66 23.04 -27.86
N ASP A 10 34.10 23.89 -27.00
CA ASP A 10 33.23 23.51 -25.89
C ASP A 10 32.09 22.66 -26.45
N ILE A 11 32.09 21.37 -26.12
CA ILE A 11 30.91 20.53 -26.32
C ILE A 11 30.01 20.81 -25.13
N ASP A 12 29.08 21.74 -25.32
CA ASP A 12 27.93 21.94 -24.42
C ASP A 12 27.17 20.60 -24.30
N LEU A 13 27.36 19.92 -23.17
CA LEU A 13 26.37 18.95 -22.71
C LEU A 13 25.14 19.73 -22.26
N PRO A 14 23.94 19.48 -22.80
CA PRO A 14 22.75 20.13 -22.27
C PRO A 14 22.55 19.68 -20.82
N GLU A 15 22.42 20.67 -19.93
CA GLU A 15 21.93 20.50 -18.57
C GLU A 15 20.64 19.67 -18.62
N LEU A 16 20.60 18.59 -17.82
CA LEU A 16 19.38 17.87 -17.56
C LEU A 16 18.48 18.77 -16.73
N GLU A 17 17.67 19.59 -17.38
CA GLU A 17 16.54 20.27 -16.77
C GLU A 17 15.68 19.20 -16.07
N GLU A 18 15.50 19.40 -14.77
CA GLU A 18 14.60 18.65 -13.92
C GLU A 18 13.20 18.70 -14.54
N LEU A 19 12.64 17.54 -14.88
CA LEU A 19 11.23 17.43 -15.24
C LEU A 19 10.40 17.78 -14.00
N GLU A 20 10.03 19.05 -13.88
CA GLU A 20 8.91 19.48 -13.05
C GLU A 20 7.65 18.77 -13.57
N PHE A 21 7.08 17.90 -12.74
CA PHE A 21 5.77 17.34 -13.00
C PHE A 21 4.73 18.38 -12.60
N ASP A 22 4.26 19.16 -13.57
CA ASP A 22 3.08 20.00 -13.41
C ASP A 22 1.84 19.10 -13.20
N ASP A 23 1.38 19.02 -11.94
CA ASP A 23 0.05 18.55 -11.58
C ASP A 23 -0.98 19.64 -11.93
N ASP A 24 -1.26 19.82 -13.23
CA ASP A 24 -2.39 20.64 -13.69
C ASP A 24 -3.51 19.75 -14.24
N ASP A 25 -4.55 19.62 -13.42
CA ASP A 25 -5.83 18.99 -13.73
C ASP A 25 -6.46 19.64 -14.97
N ASN A 26 -6.33 19.00 -16.13
CA ASN A 26 -7.20 19.27 -17.27
C ASN A 26 -7.60 17.95 -17.94
N ASP A 27 -8.43 17.20 -17.22
CA ASP A 27 -9.19 16.06 -17.73
C ASP A 27 -10.26 16.54 -18.72
N ASN A 28 -9.82 16.95 -19.92
CA ASN A 28 -10.62 16.75 -21.10
C ASN A 28 -10.43 15.28 -21.52
N GLU A 29 -11.12 14.37 -20.83
CA GLU A 29 -11.37 13.03 -21.34
C GLU A 29 -12.08 13.16 -22.69
N VAL A 30 -11.31 13.06 -23.78
CA VAL A 30 -11.88 12.72 -25.08
C VAL A 30 -12.36 11.28 -24.93
N MET A 31 -13.64 11.14 -24.58
CA MET A 31 -14.40 9.90 -24.70
C MET A 31 -14.21 9.39 -26.13
N ILE A 32 -13.31 8.42 -26.33
CA ILE A 32 -13.27 7.63 -27.55
C ILE A 32 -14.49 6.71 -27.48
N PRO A 33 -15.52 6.88 -28.31
CA PRO A 33 -16.60 5.90 -28.36
C PRO A 33 -15.99 4.61 -28.91
N CYS A 34 -15.82 3.60 -28.07
CA CYS A 34 -15.49 2.25 -28.50
C CYS A 34 -16.74 1.63 -29.16
N SER A 35 -16.99 2.07 -30.40
CA SER A 35 -18.07 1.61 -31.26
C SER A 35 -17.57 1.55 -32.71
N THR A 36 -16.35 1.08 -32.96
CA THR A 36 -15.99 0.64 -34.30
C THR A 36 -16.57 -0.76 -34.51
N PRO A 37 -17.43 -0.98 -35.52
CA PRO A 37 -17.88 -2.32 -35.85
C PRO A 37 -16.67 -3.16 -36.22
N LEU A 38 -16.62 -4.41 -35.76
CA LEU A 38 -15.59 -5.34 -36.23
C LEU A 38 -15.62 -5.39 -37.77
N PRO A 39 -14.45 -5.46 -38.44
CA PRO A 39 -14.37 -5.63 -39.88
C PRO A 39 -15.26 -6.81 -40.31
N PRO A 40 -15.99 -6.71 -41.44
CA PRO A 40 -16.97 -7.72 -41.85
C PRO A 40 -16.37 -9.13 -42.02
N HIS A 41 -15.06 -9.26 -42.17
CA HIS A 41 -14.36 -10.54 -42.26
C HIS A 41 -14.14 -11.24 -40.89
N LEU A 42 -14.28 -10.53 -39.78
CA LEU A 42 -14.20 -11.09 -38.42
C LEU A 42 -15.58 -11.49 -37.86
N SER A 43 -16.67 -11.09 -38.52
CA SER A 43 -18.05 -11.39 -38.10
C SER A 43 -18.39 -12.88 -38.08
N SER A 44 -17.59 -13.71 -38.77
CA SER A 44 -17.76 -15.16 -38.88
C SER A 44 -16.93 -15.96 -37.89
N ILE A 45 -16.08 -15.31 -37.08
CA ILE A 45 -15.34 -16.01 -36.01
C ILE A 45 -16.32 -16.23 -34.87
N VAL A 46 -17.02 -17.36 -34.92
CA VAL A 46 -17.71 -17.93 -33.78
C VAL A 46 -16.61 -18.37 -32.81
N VAL A 47 -16.24 -17.48 -31.88
CA VAL A 47 -15.41 -17.89 -30.75
C VAL A 47 -16.23 -18.92 -29.98
N PRO A 48 -15.80 -20.19 -29.91
CA PRO A 48 -16.55 -21.20 -29.17
C PRO A 48 -16.72 -20.72 -27.73
N SER A 49 -17.95 -20.60 -27.23
CA SER A 49 -18.25 -20.19 -25.85
C SER A 49 -17.71 -21.15 -24.78
N PHE A 50 -16.96 -22.18 -25.20
CA PHE A 50 -16.32 -23.20 -24.38
C PHE A 50 -14.98 -22.74 -23.77
N TYR A 51 -14.41 -21.62 -24.22
CA TYR A 51 -13.22 -21.05 -23.56
C TYR A 51 -13.65 -20.28 -22.30
N LYS A 52 -13.75 -21.00 -21.19
CA LYS A 52 -13.87 -20.41 -19.86
C LYS A 52 -12.54 -19.74 -19.54
N TYR A 53 -12.42 -18.45 -19.86
CA TYR A 53 -11.24 -17.68 -19.50
C TYR A 53 -11.01 -17.78 -17.98
N PRO A 54 -9.75 -17.95 -17.54
CA PRO A 54 -9.45 -18.00 -16.12
C PRO A 54 -9.95 -16.71 -15.46
N LYS A 55 -10.61 -16.85 -14.31
CA LYS A 55 -11.07 -15.70 -13.53
C LYS A 55 -9.84 -14.85 -13.16
N ILE A 56 -9.84 -13.59 -13.59
CA ILE A 56 -8.78 -12.64 -13.29
C ILE A 56 -8.99 -12.14 -11.86
N TYR A 57 -7.93 -12.18 -11.07
CA TYR A 57 -7.91 -11.64 -9.71
C TYR A 57 -7.02 -10.41 -9.69
N VAL A 58 -7.55 -9.30 -9.17
CA VAL A 58 -6.84 -8.02 -9.11
C VAL A 58 -6.54 -7.70 -7.65
N PRO A 59 -5.27 -7.76 -7.19
CA PRO A 59 -4.93 -7.34 -5.84
C PRO A 59 -5.20 -5.83 -5.66
N PRO A 60 -5.50 -5.37 -4.42
CA PRO A 60 -5.61 -3.94 -4.17
C PRO A 60 -4.27 -3.22 -4.42
N LEU A 61 -4.34 -1.89 -4.57
CA LEU A 61 -3.16 -1.03 -4.67
C LEU A 61 -2.18 -1.34 -3.53
N ASN A 62 -0.87 -1.38 -3.81
CA ASN A 62 0.18 -1.60 -2.80
C ASN A 62 -0.01 -2.89 -1.95
N PHE A 63 -0.70 -3.89 -2.50
CA PHE A 63 -0.84 -5.17 -1.81
C PHE A 63 0.50 -5.89 -1.69
N SER A 64 0.82 -6.40 -0.50
CA SER A 64 1.97 -7.27 -0.26
C SER A 64 1.76 -8.13 0.97
N VAL A 65 2.46 -9.25 1.03
CA VAL A 65 2.68 -9.99 2.29
C VAL A 65 3.64 -9.15 3.15
N VAL A 66 3.33 -9.04 4.44
CA VAL A 66 4.20 -8.44 5.47
C VAL A 66 4.88 -9.55 6.25
N GLU A 67 4.11 -10.52 6.72
CA GLU A 67 4.56 -11.69 7.46
C GLU A 67 3.57 -12.83 7.18
N ASP A 68 3.90 -14.07 7.56
CA ASP A 68 2.95 -15.17 7.42
C ASP A 68 1.60 -14.85 8.09
N GLY A 69 0.54 -14.87 7.29
CA GLY A 69 -0.82 -14.49 7.71
C GLY A 69 -1.05 -12.99 7.94
N ILE A 70 -0.11 -12.09 7.62
CA ILE A 70 -0.28 -10.63 7.68
C ILE A 70 -0.03 -10.01 6.30
N TYR A 71 -1.03 -9.28 5.82
CA TYR A 71 -1.00 -8.60 4.53
C TYR A 71 -1.14 -7.09 4.72
N ARG A 72 -0.62 -6.31 3.76
CA ARG A 72 -0.81 -4.87 3.65
C ARG A 72 -1.50 -4.51 2.35
N SER A 73 -2.23 -3.39 2.30
CA SER A 73 -2.66 -2.77 1.03
C SER A 73 -3.08 -1.30 1.18
N GLY A 74 -3.38 -0.65 0.05
CA GLY A 74 -4.30 0.49 -0.05
C GLY A 74 -5.75 0.04 0.03
N HIS A 75 -6.68 0.98 -0.08
CA HIS A 75 -8.09 0.72 0.19
C HIS A 75 -8.66 -0.27 -0.84
N PRO A 76 -9.23 -1.42 -0.41
CA PRO A 76 -9.85 -2.35 -1.33
C PRO A 76 -11.05 -1.73 -2.06
N ILE A 77 -11.10 -1.91 -3.37
CA ILE A 77 -12.28 -1.57 -4.18
C ILE A 77 -12.91 -2.85 -4.73
N LYS A 78 -14.11 -2.75 -5.32
CA LYS A 78 -14.94 -3.89 -5.72
C LYS A 78 -14.22 -4.92 -6.59
N ILE A 79 -13.36 -4.49 -7.51
CA ILE A 79 -12.57 -5.39 -8.37
C ILE A 79 -11.58 -6.26 -7.58
N ASN A 80 -11.22 -5.86 -6.35
CA ASN A 80 -10.28 -6.59 -5.50
C ASN A 80 -10.94 -7.64 -4.61
N PHE A 81 -12.26 -7.59 -4.42
CA PHE A 81 -12.95 -8.41 -3.42
C PHE A 81 -12.81 -9.91 -3.69
N ASP A 82 -12.83 -10.30 -4.96
CA ASP A 82 -12.61 -11.69 -5.36
C ASP A 82 -11.19 -12.17 -5.05
N PHE A 83 -10.18 -11.30 -5.16
CA PHE A 83 -8.81 -11.61 -4.77
C PHE A 83 -8.70 -11.77 -3.25
N LEU A 84 -9.26 -10.82 -2.49
CA LEU A 84 -9.21 -10.84 -1.02
C LEU A 84 -9.96 -12.03 -0.42
N ALA A 85 -11.06 -12.46 -1.05
CA ALA A 85 -11.79 -13.65 -0.63
C ALA A 85 -10.93 -14.93 -0.68
N ARG A 86 -9.85 -14.96 -1.48
CA ARG A 86 -8.91 -16.10 -1.54
C ARG A 86 -7.96 -16.17 -0.36
N LEU A 87 -7.76 -15.04 0.34
CA LEU A 87 -6.88 -14.98 1.50
C LEU A 87 -7.54 -15.52 2.76
N ASN A 88 -8.86 -15.77 2.74
CA ASN A 88 -9.65 -16.22 3.89
C ASN A 88 -9.39 -15.36 5.14
N LEU A 89 -9.37 -14.03 4.96
CA LEU A 89 -9.08 -13.09 6.02
C LEU A 89 -10.06 -13.27 7.18
N GLN A 90 -9.53 -13.33 8.40
CA GLN A 90 -10.33 -13.33 9.61
C GLN A 90 -10.55 -11.90 10.11
N THR A 91 -9.55 -11.04 9.95
CA THR A 91 -9.55 -9.67 10.47
C THR A 91 -9.07 -8.69 9.42
N ILE A 92 -9.72 -7.53 9.36
CA ILE A 92 -9.23 -6.36 8.63
C ILE A 92 -9.06 -5.19 9.58
N ILE A 93 -7.89 -4.56 9.51
CA ILE A 93 -7.55 -3.33 10.24
C ILE A 93 -7.49 -2.19 9.24
N TYR A 94 -8.43 -1.24 9.34
CA TYR A 94 -8.41 -0.02 8.54
C TYR A 94 -7.84 1.13 9.36
N LEU A 95 -6.68 1.62 8.95
CA LEU A 95 -6.07 2.85 9.45
C LEU A 95 -6.50 4.00 8.55
N GLY A 96 -7.55 4.71 8.92
CA GLY A 96 -7.90 5.90 8.17
C GLY A 96 -9.07 6.73 8.66
N ASP A 97 -9.69 7.47 7.77
CA ASP A 97 -10.59 8.58 8.09
C ASP A 97 -11.83 8.63 7.17
N LYS A 98 -11.94 7.70 6.21
CA LYS A 98 -13.08 7.64 5.29
C LYS A 98 -14.18 6.74 5.83
N GLU A 99 -15.40 7.26 5.87
CA GLU A 99 -16.57 6.54 6.43
C GLU A 99 -17.58 6.13 5.35
N ASP A 100 -17.51 6.66 4.13
CA ASP A 100 -18.52 6.47 3.09
C ASP A 100 -18.16 5.37 2.08
N GLN A 101 -18.22 4.10 2.49
CA GLN A 101 -17.86 2.95 1.62
C GLN A 101 -18.86 1.78 1.73
N CYS A 102 -20.10 2.02 1.32
CA CYS A 102 -21.21 1.06 1.43
C CYS A 102 -20.92 -0.33 0.83
N ASP A 103 -20.30 -0.38 -0.35
CA ASP A 103 -19.99 -1.67 -1.02
C ASP A 103 -18.94 -2.47 -0.26
N TYR A 104 -17.95 -1.78 0.31
CA TYR A 104 -16.90 -2.40 1.11
C TYR A 104 -17.47 -2.99 2.40
N TYR A 105 -18.27 -2.23 3.15
CA TYR A 105 -18.90 -2.74 4.38
C TYR A 105 -19.88 -3.87 4.11
N ARG A 106 -20.62 -3.81 3.01
CA ARG A 106 -21.49 -4.93 2.59
C ARG A 106 -20.66 -6.19 2.32
N TRP A 107 -19.53 -6.05 1.63
CA TRP A 107 -18.64 -7.18 1.37
C TRP A 107 -18.04 -7.74 2.68
N LEU A 108 -17.54 -6.89 3.58
CA LEU A 108 -17.02 -7.31 4.89
C LEU A 108 -18.04 -8.14 5.69
N LYS A 109 -19.29 -7.67 5.74
CA LYS A 109 -20.39 -8.37 6.42
C LYS A 109 -20.66 -9.74 5.79
N ASN A 110 -20.64 -9.84 4.46
CA ASN A 110 -20.88 -11.10 3.75
C ASN A 110 -19.75 -12.12 3.94
N GLN A 111 -18.52 -11.66 4.15
CA GLN A 111 -17.35 -12.52 4.39
C GLN A 111 -17.16 -12.91 5.87
N ASN A 112 -18.00 -12.39 6.79
CA ASN A 112 -17.86 -12.61 8.24
C ASN A 112 -16.49 -12.17 8.79
N ILE A 113 -15.93 -11.08 8.26
CA ILE A 113 -14.62 -10.53 8.64
C ILE A 113 -14.79 -9.63 9.88
N LYS A 114 -13.89 -9.78 10.87
CA LYS A 114 -13.78 -8.84 11.98
C LYS A 114 -13.13 -7.54 11.49
N PHE A 115 -13.93 -6.48 11.40
CA PHE A 115 -13.46 -5.18 10.91
C PHE A 115 -13.13 -4.24 12.07
N HIS A 116 -11.88 -3.76 12.10
CA HIS A 116 -11.39 -2.77 13.06
C HIS A 116 -11.10 -1.46 12.33
N TYR A 117 -12.01 -0.50 12.44
CA TYR A 117 -11.77 0.87 12.01
C TYR A 117 -11.04 1.63 13.12
N ILE A 118 -9.80 2.04 12.82
CA ILE A 118 -8.99 2.86 13.70
C ILE A 118 -8.85 4.22 13.02
N LYS A 119 -9.53 5.22 13.58
CA LYS A 119 -9.51 6.57 13.02
C LYS A 119 -8.09 7.13 13.09
N THR A 120 -7.51 7.42 11.94
CA THR A 120 -6.15 7.95 11.82
C THR A 120 -6.10 8.96 10.68
N GLU A 121 -5.82 10.21 11.06
CA GLU A 121 -5.61 11.31 10.11
C GLU A 121 -4.33 11.07 9.30
N SER A 122 -4.23 11.69 8.12
CA SER A 122 -2.98 11.66 7.38
C SER A 122 -1.96 12.54 8.11
N SER A 123 -0.77 12.02 8.37
CA SER A 123 0.35 12.86 8.79
C SER A 123 0.60 13.91 7.71
N SER A 124 0.83 15.14 8.15
CA SER A 124 1.12 16.29 7.30
C SER A 124 2.16 17.11 8.03
N GLU A 125 3.35 17.17 7.47
CA GLU A 125 4.38 18.05 7.99
C GLU A 125 3.92 19.52 7.87
N PRO A 126 4.33 20.39 8.82
CA PRO A 126 5.14 20.10 10.01
C PRO A 126 4.32 19.80 11.29
N PHE A 127 2.98 19.78 11.23
CA PHE A 127 2.15 19.88 12.45
C PHE A 127 1.37 18.61 12.81
N VAL A 128 1.14 17.69 11.87
CA VAL A 128 0.29 16.50 12.09
C VAL A 128 1.17 15.27 12.13
N MET A 129 1.42 14.76 13.34
CA MET A 129 2.19 13.55 13.59
C MET A 129 1.31 12.30 13.61
N ASN A 130 1.94 11.14 13.46
CA ASN A 130 1.28 9.84 13.63
C ASN A 130 0.71 9.70 15.05
N ASN A 131 -0.51 9.16 15.17
CA ASN A 131 -1.19 8.97 16.45
C ASN A 131 -0.68 7.70 17.16
N PRO A 132 0.00 7.80 18.32
CA PRO A 132 0.53 6.66 19.07
C PRO A 132 -0.52 5.61 19.45
N ASP A 133 -1.68 6.04 19.91
CA ASP A 133 -2.75 5.14 20.38
C ASP A 133 -3.31 4.30 19.24
N SER A 134 -3.38 4.87 18.04
CA SER A 134 -3.84 4.15 16.84
C SER A 134 -2.88 3.01 16.49
N ILE A 135 -1.58 3.27 16.58
CA ILE A 135 -0.55 2.25 16.35
C ILE A 135 -0.60 1.17 17.43
N VAL A 136 -0.69 1.54 18.71
CA VAL A 136 -0.79 0.56 19.82
C VAL A 136 -2.02 -0.32 19.67
N LYS A 137 -3.19 0.25 19.33
CA LYS A 137 -4.41 -0.53 19.07
C LYS A 137 -4.22 -1.54 17.95
N ALA A 138 -3.59 -1.15 16.85
CA ALA A 138 -3.34 -2.05 15.73
C ALA A 138 -2.30 -3.13 16.08
N LEU A 139 -1.23 -2.78 16.78
CA LEU A 139 -0.22 -3.75 17.25
C LEU A 139 -0.83 -4.80 18.19
N ASN A 140 -1.72 -4.40 19.10
CA ASN A 140 -2.43 -5.34 19.99
C ASN A 140 -3.28 -6.36 19.22
N LEU A 141 -3.81 -6.01 18.05
CA LEU A 141 -4.51 -6.95 17.17
C LEU A 141 -3.53 -7.89 16.44
N ILE A 142 -2.38 -7.37 16.02
CA ILE A 142 -1.33 -8.11 15.31
C ILE A 142 -0.65 -9.15 16.20
N VAL A 143 -0.50 -8.90 17.50
CA VAL A 143 0.15 -9.82 18.45
C VAL A 143 -0.75 -10.93 18.98
N ASP A 144 -1.97 -11.09 18.47
CA ASP A 144 -2.89 -12.19 18.83
C ASP A 144 -3.18 -13.07 17.61
N LYS A 145 -2.68 -14.32 17.63
CA LYS A 145 -2.89 -15.35 16.59
C LYS A 145 -4.38 -15.57 16.28
N LYS A 146 -5.31 -15.28 17.19
CA LYS A 146 -6.75 -15.40 16.95
C LYS A 146 -7.30 -14.40 15.93
N ASN A 147 -6.52 -13.42 15.51
CA ASN A 147 -6.93 -12.45 14.50
C ASN A 147 -6.50 -12.86 13.08
N PHE A 148 -5.67 -13.90 12.93
CA PHE A 148 -5.05 -14.28 11.67
C PHE A 148 -6.01 -15.08 10.78
N PRO A 149 -5.98 -14.91 9.45
CA PRO A 149 -5.14 -13.96 8.70
C PRO A 149 -5.63 -12.50 8.75
N ILE A 150 -4.70 -11.55 8.80
CA ILE A 150 -4.96 -10.10 8.94
C ILE A 150 -4.61 -9.37 7.64
N LEU A 151 -5.48 -8.47 7.18
CA LEU A 151 -5.10 -7.41 6.24
C LEU A 151 -5.13 -6.06 6.94
N VAL A 152 -4.02 -5.34 6.87
CA VAL A 152 -3.92 -3.94 7.27
C VAL A 152 -4.01 -3.07 6.02
N HIS A 153 -4.90 -2.08 6.01
CA HIS A 153 -4.91 -1.12 4.91
C HIS A 153 -5.16 0.33 5.37
N SER A 154 -4.80 1.27 4.50
CA SER A 154 -5.19 2.68 4.60
C SER A 154 -5.75 3.14 3.25
N ASN A 155 -5.67 4.44 2.91
CA ASN A 155 -6.11 4.94 1.61
C ASN A 155 -5.22 4.42 0.48
N LYS A 156 -3.91 4.74 0.52
CA LYS A 156 -2.92 4.29 -0.50
C LYS A 156 -2.02 3.14 -0.03
N GLY A 157 -2.11 2.73 1.24
CA GLY A 157 -1.23 1.68 1.78
C GLY A 157 0.23 2.10 1.88
N LYS A 158 0.49 3.42 1.94
CA LYS A 158 1.80 4.07 2.07
C LYS A 158 2.04 4.39 3.56
N HIS A 159 2.27 5.65 3.90
CA HIS A 159 2.45 6.25 5.25
C HIS A 159 1.85 5.47 6.43
N ARG A 160 0.54 5.58 6.68
CA ARG A 160 -0.14 4.96 7.84
C ARG A 160 0.16 3.47 8.02
N VAL A 161 0.14 2.70 6.93
CA VAL A 161 0.45 1.26 6.97
C VAL A 161 1.94 1.02 7.08
N GLY A 162 2.75 1.81 6.39
CA GLY A 162 4.22 1.75 6.43
C GLY A 162 4.75 2.01 7.83
N VAL A 163 4.23 3.01 8.53
CA VAL A 163 4.58 3.31 9.92
C VAL A 163 4.23 2.15 10.85
N LEU A 164 3.01 1.61 10.78
CA LEU A 164 2.63 0.44 11.58
C LEU A 164 3.53 -0.76 11.29
N VAL A 165 3.78 -1.07 10.02
CA VAL A 165 4.65 -2.18 9.61
C VAL A 165 6.08 -1.95 10.10
N GLY A 166 6.64 -0.75 9.96
CA GLY A 166 7.99 -0.46 10.43
C GLY A 166 8.13 -0.56 11.95
N ILE A 167 7.12 -0.15 12.71
CA ILE A 167 7.10 -0.32 14.17
C ILE A 167 6.95 -1.80 14.54
N MET A 168 6.15 -2.56 13.80
CA MET A 168 6.06 -4.02 13.93
C MET A 168 7.43 -4.68 13.69
N ARG A 169 8.16 -4.30 12.62
CA ARG A 169 9.52 -4.78 12.34
C ARG A 169 10.48 -4.46 13.48
N LYS A 170 10.44 -3.21 13.97
CA LYS A 170 11.30 -2.72 15.06
C LYS A 170 11.08 -3.50 16.35
N ILE A 171 9.84 -3.50 16.83
CA ILE A 171 9.53 -3.91 18.21
C ILE A 171 9.27 -5.42 18.28
N LEU A 172 8.54 -5.98 17.31
CA LEU A 172 8.17 -7.40 17.37
C LEU A 172 9.25 -8.30 16.77
N GLN A 173 10.01 -7.84 15.78
CA GLN A 173 10.97 -8.67 15.04
C GLN A 173 12.43 -8.30 15.28
N GLY A 174 12.71 -7.12 15.85
CA GLY A 174 14.06 -6.65 16.13
C GLY A 174 14.88 -6.31 14.88
N TRP A 175 14.23 -5.82 13.82
CA TRP A 175 14.93 -5.38 12.61
C TRP A 175 15.77 -4.11 12.87
N SER A 176 16.84 -3.94 12.08
CA SER A 176 17.62 -2.69 12.09
C SER A 176 16.84 -1.55 11.44
N LEU A 177 17.05 -0.31 11.92
CA LEU A 177 16.39 0.88 11.36
C LEU A 177 16.64 1.05 9.86
N SER A 178 17.85 0.73 9.37
CA SER A 178 18.16 0.77 7.94
C SER A 178 17.22 -0.14 7.12
N GLY A 179 17.04 -1.39 7.55
CA GLY A 179 16.14 -2.31 6.85
C GLY A 179 14.66 -1.90 6.94
N ILE A 180 14.27 -1.31 8.07
CA ILE A 180 12.92 -0.76 8.26
C ILE A 180 12.67 0.40 7.30
N PHE A 181 13.62 1.34 7.20
CA PHE A 181 13.50 2.51 6.35
C PHE A 181 13.51 2.13 4.86
N ASP A 182 14.33 1.16 4.46
CA ASP A 182 14.34 0.65 3.09
C ASP A 182 12.99 0.01 2.70
N GLU A 183 12.40 -0.81 3.59
CA GLU A 183 11.06 -1.38 3.36
C GLU A 183 10.01 -0.26 3.27
N TYR A 184 10.06 0.72 4.19
CA TYR A 184 9.13 1.83 4.20
C TYR A 184 9.17 2.64 2.89
N VAL A 185 10.36 3.09 2.47
CA VAL A 185 10.54 3.93 1.27
C VAL A 185 10.05 3.20 0.02
N LYS A 186 10.32 1.89 -0.08
CA LYS A 186 9.85 1.06 -1.20
C LYS A 186 8.33 1.11 -1.38
N PHE A 187 7.56 1.11 -0.30
CA PHE A 187 6.09 1.17 -0.38
C PHE A 187 5.54 2.60 -0.40
N ALA A 188 6.21 3.55 0.25
CA ALA A 188 5.80 4.95 0.27
C ALA A 188 6.01 5.63 -1.10
N GLY A 189 7.04 5.21 -1.85
CA GLY A 189 7.45 5.87 -3.10
C GLY A 189 8.13 7.21 -2.85
N GLY A 190 8.79 7.37 -1.70
CA GLY A 190 9.46 8.60 -1.26
C GLY A 190 9.82 8.56 0.22
N LYS A 191 10.65 9.51 0.66
CA LYS A 191 10.95 9.71 2.09
C LYS A 191 9.83 10.54 2.73
N GLY A 192 9.38 10.13 3.91
CA GLY A 192 8.54 10.95 4.78
C GLY A 192 9.26 11.09 6.10
N GLU A 193 9.91 12.23 6.33
CA GLU A 193 10.86 12.41 7.44
C GLU A 193 10.18 12.22 8.80
N ALA A 194 9.00 12.82 8.99
CA ALA A 194 8.18 12.62 10.18
C ALA A 194 7.78 11.15 10.42
N ASP A 195 7.54 10.37 9.36
CA ASP A 195 7.23 8.95 9.49
C ASP A 195 8.46 8.15 9.93
N LEU A 196 9.64 8.45 9.37
CA LEU A 196 10.92 7.82 9.75
C LEU A 196 11.31 8.15 11.19
N GLU A 197 11.24 9.43 11.57
CA GLU A 197 11.51 9.91 12.93
C GLU A 197 10.55 9.26 13.93
N PHE A 198 9.25 9.20 13.60
CA PHE A 198 8.28 8.53 14.47
C PHE A 198 8.62 7.05 14.67
N MET A 199 8.98 6.32 13.60
CA MET A 199 9.41 4.92 13.73
C MET A 199 10.68 4.78 14.58
N GLU A 200 11.63 5.71 14.47
CA GLU A 200 12.88 5.71 15.25
C GLU A 200 12.64 5.96 16.74
N LEU A 201 11.81 6.95 17.08
CA LEU A 201 11.62 7.37 18.47
C LEU A 201 10.56 6.56 19.21
N PHE A 202 9.55 6.03 18.51
CA PHE A 202 8.42 5.39 19.16
C PHE A 202 8.77 4.02 19.76
N ASN A 203 8.46 3.83 21.04
CA ASN A 203 8.72 2.61 21.79
C ASN A 203 7.61 2.28 22.82
N PRO A 204 6.42 1.85 22.35
CA PRO A 204 5.29 1.49 23.20
C PRO A 204 5.56 0.21 24.00
N GLN A 205 4.88 0.10 25.14
CA GLN A 205 4.74 -1.15 25.88
C GLN A 205 3.51 -1.90 25.37
N LEU A 206 3.67 -3.16 24.98
CA LEU A 206 2.59 -4.01 24.47
C LEU A 206 2.19 -5.05 25.52
N GLN A 207 0.89 -5.34 25.59
CA GLN A 207 0.37 -6.41 26.45
C GLN A 207 0.29 -7.70 25.64
N LEU A 208 1.14 -8.67 25.95
CA LEU A 208 1.17 -9.95 25.26
C LEU A 208 0.44 -11.03 26.05
N ASN A 209 -0.42 -11.77 25.35
CA ASN A 209 -0.90 -13.06 25.83
C ASN A 209 -0.04 -14.17 25.22
N LEU A 210 0.83 -14.76 26.04
CA LEU A 210 1.77 -15.80 25.61
C LEU A 210 1.08 -17.03 24.98
N GLN A 211 -0.17 -17.32 25.33
CA GLN A 211 -0.91 -18.46 24.77
C GLN A 211 -1.26 -18.27 23.28
N HIS A 212 -1.40 -17.03 22.83
CA HIS A 212 -1.78 -16.70 21.46
C HIS A 212 -0.72 -15.86 20.74
N LYS A 213 0.50 -15.79 21.29
CA LYS A 213 1.61 -15.02 20.71
C LYS A 213 2.03 -15.59 19.33
N PRO A 214 2.10 -14.78 18.26
CA PRO A 214 2.67 -15.18 16.98
C PRO A 214 4.15 -15.55 17.07
N GLU A 215 4.60 -16.49 16.24
CA GLU A 215 6.00 -16.98 16.28
C GLU A 215 7.03 -15.93 15.87
N PHE A 216 6.65 -14.98 15.01
CA PHE A 216 7.53 -13.88 14.62
C PHE A 216 7.77 -12.85 15.74
N VAL A 217 7.01 -12.91 16.85
CA VAL A 217 7.10 -11.96 17.97
C VAL A 217 8.22 -12.39 18.93
N ARG A 218 9.32 -11.65 18.90
CA ARG A 218 10.59 -11.92 19.62
C ARG A 218 10.73 -11.18 20.95
N ILE A 219 9.71 -10.46 21.40
CA ILE A 219 9.69 -9.85 22.73
C ILE A 219 9.36 -10.92 23.78
N ASP A 220 10.14 -10.90 24.86
CA ASP A 220 10.09 -11.82 25.99
C ASP A 220 9.20 -11.29 27.13
#